data_AF-A0A9E1P7I5-F1
#
_entry.id   AF-A0A9E1P7I5-F1
#
_cell.length_a   1.000
_cell.length_b   1.000
_cell.length_c   1.000
_cell.angle_alpha   90.00
_cell.angle_beta   90.00
_cell.angle_gamma   90.00
#
_symmetry.space_group_name_H-M   'P 1'
#
loop_
_entity.id
_entity.type
_entity.pdbx_description
1 polymer ?
#
loop_
_entity_poly.entity_id
_entity_poly.type
_entity_poly.pdbx_seq_one_letter_code
_entity_poly.pdbx_strand_id
1 'polypeptide(L)'
;MKTFRSLTFLLLLLFVKTLSAQSVETGFLDRSIIHDGVEHRYQVYIPSNYDAAEDWPVTLFLHGAGERGNDGLKQAEVGLGRAIRLNPDRWQ
;
A
#
# COMPACT_ATOMS: atom_id res chain seq x y z
N MET A 1 -29.69 -42.66 -2.78
CA MET A 1 -29.06 -41.75 -1.79
C MET A 1 -27.54 -41.60 -2.00
N LYS A 2 -27.03 -41.49 -3.24
CA LYS A 2 -25.58 -41.38 -3.52
C LYS A 2 -25.18 -40.08 -4.23
N THR A 3 -26.15 -39.31 -4.73
CA THR A 3 -25.92 -38.05 -5.48
C THR A 3 -25.86 -36.81 -4.58
N PHE A 4 -26.42 -36.85 -3.37
CA PHE A 4 -26.49 -35.68 -2.48
C PHE A 4 -25.14 -35.34 -1.81
N ARG A 5 -24.30 -36.35 -1.51
CA ARG A 5 -22.94 -36.14 -0.95
C ARG A 5 -21.96 -35.51 -1.95
N SER A 6 -22.18 -35.74 -3.25
CA SER A 6 -21.31 -35.20 -4.30
C SER A 6 -21.55 -33.70 -4.51
N LEU A 7 -22.80 -33.25 -4.35
CA LEU A 7 -23.18 -31.83 -4.49
C LEU A 7 -22.67 -30.97 -3.33
N THR A 8 -22.64 -31.51 -2.11
CA THR A 8 -22.05 -30.83 -0.93
C THR A 8 -20.54 -30.69 -1.03
N PHE A 9 -19.84 -31.68 -1.61
CA PHE A 9 -18.39 -31.64 -1.79
C PHE A 9 -17.97 -30.60 -2.86
N LEU A 10 -18.78 -30.47 -3.92
CA LEU A 10 -18.60 -29.46 -4.97
C LEU A 10 -18.87 -28.02 -4.44
N LEU A 11 -19.87 -27.85 -3.56
CA LEU A 11 -20.15 -26.57 -2.91
C LEU A 11 -19.01 -26.15 -1.95
N LEU A 12 -18.40 -27.10 -1.23
CA LEU A 12 -17.29 -26.83 -0.31
C LEU A 12 -16.00 -26.43 -1.05
N LEU A 13 -15.73 -27.01 -2.22
CA LEU A 13 -14.59 -26.67 -3.08
C LEU A 13 -14.71 -25.26 -3.71
N LEU A 14 -15.94 -24.77 -3.92
CA LEU A 14 -16.19 -23.42 -4.42
C LEU A 14 -16.02 -22.34 -3.33
N PHE A 15 -16.13 -22.69 -2.05
CA PHE A 15 -15.97 -21.74 -0.93
C PHE A 15 -14.49 -21.46 -0.58
N VAL A 16 -13.57 -22.37 -0.90
CA VAL A 16 -12.12 -22.19 -0.61
C VAL A 16 -11.46 -21.20 -1.57
N LYS A 17 -12.08 -20.91 -2.73
CA LYS A 17 -11.52 -20.04 -3.77
C LYS A 17 -11.65 -18.53 -3.48
N THR A 18 -12.39 -18.13 -2.44
CA THR A 18 -12.63 -16.70 -2.12
C THR A 18 -11.68 -16.12 -1.07
N LEU A 19 -10.76 -16.90 -0.52
CA LEU A 19 -9.65 -16.36 0.29
C LEU A 19 -8.51 -15.88 -0.61
N SER A 20 -8.79 -14.93 -1.50
CA SER A 20 -7.71 -14.16 -2.11
C SER A 20 -7.24 -13.19 -1.05
N ALA A 21 -6.13 -13.49 -0.37
CA ALA A 21 -5.42 -12.47 0.40
C ALA A 21 -5.11 -11.33 -0.57
N GLN A 22 -5.68 -10.14 -0.35
CA GLN A 22 -5.27 -8.96 -1.09
C GLN A 22 -3.80 -8.75 -0.78
N SER A 23 -2.94 -8.87 -1.78
CA SER A 23 -1.53 -8.50 -1.64
C SER A 23 -1.47 -7.03 -1.28
N VAL A 24 -0.86 -6.69 -0.15
CA VAL A 24 -0.62 -5.28 0.19
C VAL A 24 0.39 -4.71 -0.79
N GLU A 25 0.07 -3.55 -1.35
CA GLU A 25 1.03 -2.82 -2.19
C GLU A 25 2.17 -2.30 -1.31
N THR A 26 3.41 -2.54 -1.73
CA THR A 26 4.63 -2.11 -1.02
C THR A 26 5.48 -1.19 -1.91
N GLY A 27 6.43 -0.49 -1.30
CA GLY A 27 7.29 0.49 -1.97
C GLY A 27 6.71 1.90 -1.94
N PHE A 28 7.20 2.77 -2.81
CA PHE A 28 6.65 4.11 -2.98
C PHE A 28 5.37 4.03 -3.82
N LEU A 29 4.26 4.47 -3.23
CA LEU A 29 2.96 4.45 -3.85
C LEU A 29 2.47 5.89 -4.01
N ASP A 30 2.02 6.20 -5.22
CA ASP A 30 1.38 7.48 -5.52
C ASP A 30 -0.06 7.45 -5.02
N ARG A 31 -0.44 8.50 -4.28
CA ARG A 31 -1.76 8.63 -3.67
C ARG A 31 -2.26 10.06 -3.80
N SER A 32 -3.57 10.23 -3.72
CA SER A 32 -4.18 11.55 -3.57
C SER A 32 -5.39 11.51 -2.66
N ILE A 33 -5.68 12.66 -2.05
CA ILE A 33 -6.93 12.93 -1.35
C ILE A 33 -7.54 14.21 -1.89
N ILE A 34 -8.87 14.32 -1.80
CA ILE A 34 -9.56 15.59 -2.02
C ILE A 34 -9.87 16.17 -0.63
N HIS A 35 -9.38 17.37 -0.37
CA HIS A 35 -9.66 18.13 0.84
C HIS A 35 -10.10 19.54 0.45
N ASP A 36 -11.27 19.96 0.93
CA ASP A 36 -11.88 21.27 0.60
C ASP A 36 -11.95 21.58 -0.91
N GLY A 37 -12.23 20.55 -1.71
CA GLY A 37 -12.32 20.67 -3.17
C GLY A 37 -10.96 20.75 -3.90
N VAL A 38 -9.85 20.63 -3.17
CA VAL A 38 -8.49 20.62 -3.72
C VAL A 38 -7.92 19.21 -3.67
N GLU A 39 -7.34 18.75 -4.78
CA GLU A 39 -6.59 17.49 -4.81
C GLU A 39 -5.18 17.70 -4.22
N HIS A 40 -4.84 16.91 -3.21
CA HIS A 40 -3.51 16.83 -2.64
C HIS A 40 -2.87 15.50 -2.99
N ARG A 41 -1.83 15.54 -3.84
CA ARG A 41 -1.02 14.36 -4.19
C ARG A 41 0.09 14.19 -3.17
N TYR A 42 0.36 12.95 -2.80
CA TYR A 42 1.43 12.58 -1.89
C TYR A 42 1.98 11.20 -2.25
N GLN A 43 3.11 10.86 -1.64
CA GLN A 43 3.67 9.52 -1.73
C GLN A 43 3.71 8.89 -0.36
N VAL A 44 3.35 7.61 -0.30
CA VAL A 44 3.51 6.77 0.89
C VAL A 44 4.54 5.69 0.58
N TYR A 45 5.50 5.50 1.47
CA TYR A 45 6.39 4.34 1.41
C TYR A 45 5.85 3.26 2.34
N ILE A 46 5.58 2.08 1.80
CA ILE A 46 5.17 0.91 2.58
C ILE A 46 6.32 -0.11 2.53
N PRO A 47 6.92 -0.46 3.69
CA PRO A 47 7.97 -1.48 3.78
C PRO A 47 7.57 -2.82 3.18
N SER A 48 8.53 -3.61 2.70
CA SER A 48 8.21 -4.89 2.02
C SER A 48 7.77 -5.99 3.00
N ASN A 49 8.11 -5.84 4.28
CA ASN A 49 7.68 -6.64 5.42
C ASN A 49 6.47 -6.04 6.16
N TYR A 50 5.78 -5.04 5.58
CA TYR A 50 4.58 -4.49 6.20
C TYR A 50 3.53 -5.57 6.44
N ASP A 51 3.04 -5.65 7.68
CA ASP A 51 1.95 -6.52 8.09
C ASP A 51 0.80 -5.67 8.64
N ALA A 52 -0.37 -5.79 8.01
CA ALA A 52 -1.57 -5.08 8.41
C ALA A 52 -2.19 -5.60 9.73
N ALA A 53 -1.73 -6.74 10.24
CA ALA A 53 -2.13 -7.26 11.55
C ALA A 53 -1.38 -6.60 12.72
N GLU A 54 -0.29 -5.89 12.43
CA GLU A 54 0.56 -5.23 13.42
C GLU A 54 0.37 -3.70 13.40
N ASP A 55 0.62 -3.04 14.52
CA ASP A 55 0.61 -1.58 14.60
C ASP A 55 1.96 -1.01 14.13
N TRP A 56 1.93 -0.13 13.13
CA TRP A 56 3.11 0.55 12.60
C TRP A 56 3.11 2.05 12.94
N PRO A 57 4.26 2.63 13.33
CA PRO A 57 4.36 4.08 13.45
C PRO A 57 4.27 4.74 12.08
N VAL A 58 3.67 5.93 12.04
CA VAL A 58 3.62 6.76 10.82
C VAL A 58 4.55 7.95 10.99
N THR A 59 5.45 8.15 10.03
CA THR A 59 6.27 9.36 9.92
C THR A 59 5.73 10.26 8.82
N LEU A 60 5.30 11.47 9.17
CA LEU A 60 4.94 12.51 8.21
C LEU A 60 6.18 13.36 7.89
N PHE A 61 6.59 13.35 6.62
CA PHE A 61 7.68 14.19 6.12
C PHE A 61 7.11 15.28 5.20
N LEU A 62 7.47 16.53 5.47
CA LEU A 62 7.06 17.69 4.67
C LEU A 62 8.27 18.24 3.92
N HIS A 63 8.11 18.43 2.62
CA HIS A 63 9.20 18.84 1.74
C HIS A 63 9.55 20.34 1.88
N GLY A 64 10.72 20.73 1.37
CA GLY A 64 11.18 22.11 1.39
C GLY A 64 10.62 22.95 0.24
N ALA A 65 11.02 24.22 0.18
CA ALA A 65 10.58 25.12 -0.89
C ALA A 65 11.06 24.68 -2.29
N GLY A 66 12.17 23.93 -2.38
CA GLY A 66 12.74 23.45 -3.65
C GLY A 66 11.90 22.37 -4.33
N GLU A 67 11.11 21.62 -3.55
CA GLU A 67 10.33 20.48 -4.04
C GLU A 67 8.84 20.81 -4.20
N ARG A 68 8.48 22.11 -4.17
CA ARG A 68 7.11 22.55 -4.44
C ARG A 68 6.68 22.15 -5.85
N GLY A 69 5.45 21.66 -5.97
CA GLY A 69 4.86 21.26 -7.25
C GLY A 69 3.55 20.53 -7.04
N ASN A 70 2.93 20.16 -8.16
CA ASN A 70 1.64 19.45 -8.20
C ASN A 70 1.73 18.10 -8.91
N ASP A 71 2.95 17.63 -9.23
CA ASP A 71 3.18 16.34 -9.91
C ASP A 71 3.00 15.13 -8.99
N GLY A 72 3.07 15.32 -7.67
CA GLY A 72 2.97 14.25 -6.69
C GLY A 72 4.23 13.39 -6.61
N LEU A 73 5.36 13.84 -7.17
CA LEU A 73 6.64 13.12 -7.14
C LEU A 73 7.74 13.93 -6.44
N LYS A 74 7.83 15.23 -6.74
CA LYS A 74 8.94 16.10 -6.28
C LYS A 74 9.12 16.10 -4.77
N GLN A 75 8.04 16.01 -4.00
CA GLN A 75 8.07 16.06 -2.55
C GLN A 75 8.93 14.95 -1.91
N ALA A 76 9.24 13.88 -2.65
CA ALA A 76 10.05 12.78 -2.17
C ALA A 76 11.39 12.61 -2.91
N GLU A 77 11.72 13.50 -3.86
CA GLU A 77 12.96 13.43 -4.64
C GLU A 77 14.22 13.79 -3.82
N VAL A 78 14.05 14.43 -2.67
CA VAL A 78 15.15 14.78 -1.75
C VAL A 78 14.86 14.28 -0.32
N GLY A 79 15.80 14.50 0.60
CA GLY A 79 15.61 14.21 2.03
C GLY A 79 15.31 12.74 2.30
N LEU A 80 14.30 12.48 3.13
CA LEU A 80 13.95 11.13 3.57
C LEU A 80 13.49 10.25 2.40
N GLY A 81 12.69 10.79 1.48
CA GLY A 81 12.21 10.04 0.31
C GLY A 81 13.35 9.50 -0.56
N ARG A 82 14.37 10.34 -0.81
CA ARG A 82 15.58 9.92 -1.53
C ARG A 82 16.42 8.92 -0.76
N ALA A 83 16.56 9.09 0.56
CA ALA A 83 17.30 8.16 1.40
C ALA A 83 16.71 6.75 1.38
N ILE A 84 15.37 6.63 1.40
CA ILE A 84 14.65 5.36 1.30
C ILE A 84 14.84 4.76 -0.10
N ARG A 85 14.63 5.53 -1.18
CA ARG A 85 14.81 5.03 -2.56
C ARG A 85 16.20 4.45 -2.82
N LEU A 86 17.23 5.07 -2.25
CA LEU A 86 18.61 4.62 -2.42
C LEU A 86 18.96 3.37 -1.59
N ASN A 87 18.22 3.11 -0.50
CA ASN A 87 18.54 2.02 0.42
C ASN A 87 17.26 1.38 1.01
N PRO A 88 16.32 0.86 0.19
CA PRO A 88 15.02 0.41 0.68
C PRO A 88 15.14 -0.67 1.76
N ASP A 89 16.12 -1.57 1.64
CA ASP A 89 16.35 -2.67 2.59
C ASP A 89 16.70 -2.21 4.01
N ARG A 90 17.07 -0.93 4.22
CA ARG A 90 17.30 -0.36 5.55
C ARG A 90 16.02 0.12 6.24
N TRP A 91 14.91 0.16 5.51
CA TRP A 91 13.62 0.71 5.95
C TRP A 91 12.54 -0.37 5.88
N GLN A 92 12.87 -1.53 6.45
CA GLN A 92 11.95 -2.64 6.69
C GLN A 92 11.44 -2.55 8.11
#